data_AF-A0A815YSX1-F1
#
_entry.id   AF-A0A815YSX1-F1
#
_cell.length_a   1.000
_cell.length_b   1.000
_cell.length_c   1.000
_cell.angle_alpha   90.00
_cell.angle_beta   90.00
_cell.angle_gamma   90.00
#
_symmetry.space_group_name_H-M   'P 1'
#
loop_
_entity.id
_entity.type
_entity.pdbx_description
1 polymer ?
#
loop_
_entity_poly.entity_id
_entity_poly.type
_entity_poly.pdbx_seq_one_letter_code
_entity_poly.pdbx_strand_id
1 'polypeptide(L)'
;MTSLDSHSTNLSANASADSNGACPHCHQPMKKSATSTGDFRTTLDKLFPNAYGLEEFVFETKQTLVPKGFYPHVNTLVCVGLCRDEIT
;
A
#
# COMPACT_ATOMS: atom_id res chain seq x y z
N MET A 1 -7.56 17.39 57.13
CA MET A 1 -9.01 17.22 57.25
C MET A 1 -9.49 16.41 56.05
N THR A 2 -10.02 15.20 56.34
CA THR A 2 -10.78 14.25 55.50
C THR A 2 -10.18 13.89 54.13
N SER A 3 -9.50 12.76 53.94
CA SER A 3 -9.97 11.35 54.00
C SER A 3 -11.21 11.08 53.16
N LEU A 4 -11.05 10.27 52.12
CA LEU A 4 -12.07 9.35 51.59
C LEU A 4 -11.36 8.29 50.71
N ASP A 5 -10.95 7.24 51.40
CA ASP A 5 -11.11 5.81 51.10
C ASP A 5 -11.67 5.44 49.71
N SER A 6 -10.94 4.66 48.92
CA SER A 6 -10.93 3.18 48.93
C SER A 6 -11.93 2.60 47.93
N HIS A 7 -11.41 2.00 46.85
CA HIS A 7 -11.88 0.69 46.41
C HIS A 7 -10.73 -0.09 45.77
N SER A 8 -10.17 -1.00 46.57
CA SER A 8 -9.51 -2.21 46.10
C SER A 8 -10.49 -3.05 45.29
N THR A 9 -10.10 -3.48 44.10
CA THR A 9 -10.42 -4.82 43.62
C THR A 9 -9.17 -5.43 43.00
N ASN A 10 -8.62 -6.34 43.79
CA ASN A 10 -7.58 -7.30 43.46
C ASN A 10 -8.24 -8.40 42.62
N LEU A 11 -7.77 -8.69 41.41
CA LEU A 11 -8.09 -9.95 40.74
C LEU A 11 -6.98 -10.35 39.76
N SER A 12 -6.02 -11.06 40.35
CA SER A 12 -5.45 -12.33 39.89
C SER A 12 -5.08 -12.46 38.41
N ALA A 13 -3.77 -12.59 38.19
CA ALA A 13 -3.26 -13.32 37.06
C ALA A 13 -3.84 -14.75 37.08
N ASN A 14 -4.66 -15.07 36.09
CA ASN A 14 -4.93 -16.45 35.70
C ASN A 14 -4.39 -16.64 34.28
N ALA A 15 -3.24 -17.30 34.20
CA ALA A 15 -2.91 -18.08 33.03
C ALA A 15 -3.90 -19.25 32.97
N SER A 16 -4.63 -19.37 31.87
CA SER A 16 -5.33 -20.59 31.49
C SER A 16 -5.02 -20.88 30.03
N ALA A 17 -4.42 -22.05 29.85
CA ALA A 17 -4.00 -22.64 28.60
C ALA A 17 -5.17 -22.87 27.62
N ASP A 18 -4.81 -22.89 26.33
CA ASP A 18 -5.42 -23.60 25.20
C ASP A 18 -6.94 -23.86 25.22
N SER A 19 -7.63 -23.26 24.25
CA SER A 19 -8.37 -24.04 23.23
C SER A 19 -9.00 -23.15 22.15
N ASN A 20 -8.58 -23.37 20.91
CA ASN A 20 -9.40 -23.30 19.68
C ASN A 20 -10.28 -22.06 19.44
N GLY A 21 -9.72 -20.87 19.59
CA GLY A 21 -10.27 -19.65 19.00
C GLY A 21 -9.78 -19.41 17.58
N ALA A 22 -9.81 -20.42 16.69
CA ALA A 22 -9.49 -20.22 15.28
C ALA A 22 -10.56 -19.31 14.68
N CYS A 23 -10.28 -18.00 14.60
CA CYS A 23 -11.12 -17.06 13.88
C CYS A 23 -11.28 -17.57 12.44
N PRO A 24 -12.49 -18.00 12.01
CA PRO A 24 -12.70 -18.57 10.68
C PRO A 24 -12.49 -17.55 9.55
N HIS A 25 -12.36 -16.27 9.91
CA HIS A 25 -12.15 -15.17 8.97
C HIS A 25 -10.72 -14.64 8.89
N CYS A 26 -9.84 -15.02 9.82
CA CYS A 26 -8.54 -14.37 9.99
C CYS A 26 -7.38 -15.13 9.32
N HIS A 27 -7.58 -16.40 8.98
CA HIS A 27 -6.54 -17.27 8.39
C HIS A 27 -7.01 -17.91 7.09
N GLN A 28 -7.63 -17.15 6.18
CA GLN A 28 -7.76 -17.66 4.82
C GLN A 28 -6.37 -17.66 4.17
N PRO A 29 -5.82 -18.82 3.78
CA PRO A 29 -4.61 -18.84 2.97
C PRO A 29 -4.91 -18.05 1.70
N MET A 30 -4.08 -17.03 1.40
CA MET A 30 -4.16 -16.31 0.14
C MET A 30 -4.16 -17.35 -0.99
N LYS A 31 -5.32 -17.53 -1.63
CA LYS A 31 -5.39 -18.29 -2.86
C LYS A 31 -4.50 -17.56 -3.85
N LYS A 32 -3.38 -18.18 -4.22
CA LYS A 32 -2.53 -17.69 -5.31
C LYS A 32 -3.39 -17.70 -6.57
N SER A 33 -4.02 -16.57 -6.86
CA SER A 33 -4.66 -16.32 -8.13
C SER A 33 -3.55 -16.28 -9.16
N ALA A 34 -3.38 -17.38 -9.89
CA ALA A 34 -2.58 -17.41 -11.11
C ALA A 34 -3.29 -16.52 -12.13
N THR A 35 -3.05 -15.23 -12.01
CA THR A 35 -3.68 -14.21 -12.86
C THR A 35 -2.88 -14.20 -14.15
N SER A 36 -3.50 -14.66 -15.24
CA SER A 36 -2.86 -14.62 -16.54
C SER A 36 -2.58 -13.17 -16.92
N THR A 37 -1.47 -12.88 -17.59
CA THR A 37 -1.07 -11.51 -17.94
C THR A 37 -2.15 -10.77 -18.76
N GLY A 38 -3.03 -11.51 -19.45
CA GLY A 38 -4.19 -10.96 -20.17
C GLY A 38 -5.30 -10.40 -19.26
N ASP A 39 -5.46 -10.96 -18.05
CA ASP A 39 -6.49 -10.52 -17.10
C ASP A 39 -6.10 -9.19 -16.42
N PHE A 40 -4.80 -9.00 -16.17
CA PHE A 40 -4.30 -7.77 -15.55
C PHE A 40 -4.54 -6.55 -16.45
N ARG A 41 -4.09 -6.60 -17.71
CA ARG A 41 -4.21 -5.43 -18.61
C ARG A 41 -5.67 -5.08 -18.87
N THR A 42 -6.51 -6.08 -19.10
CA THR A 42 -7.97 -5.89 -19.27
C THR A 42 -8.61 -5.22 -18.05
N THR A 43 -8.22 -5.65 -16.84
CA THR A 43 -8.72 -5.06 -15.60
C THR A 43 -8.19 -3.65 -15.38
N LEU A 44 -6.90 -3.42 -15.67
CA LEU A 44 -6.27 -2.11 -15.58
C LEU A 44 -6.97 -1.11 -16.49
N ASP A 45 -7.16 -1.45 -17.78
CA ASP A 45 -7.78 -0.56 -18.75
C ASP A 45 -9.26 -0.26 -18.40
N LYS A 46 -9.96 -1.23 -17.78
CA LYS A 46 -11.33 -1.02 -17.30
C LYS A 46 -11.40 -0.07 -16.12
N LEU A 47 -10.47 -0.16 -15.16
CA LEU A 47 -10.50 0.63 -13.92
C LEU A 47 -9.79 1.99 -14.08
N PHE A 48 -8.76 2.04 -14.92
CA PHE A 48 -7.90 3.21 -15.17
C PHE A 48 -7.69 3.38 -16.68
N PRO A 49 -8.71 3.85 -17.42
CA PRO A 49 -8.68 3.89 -18.89
C PRO A 49 -7.61 4.80 -19.49
N ASN A 50 -7.04 5.70 -18.70
CA ASN A 50 -5.95 6.60 -19.11
C ASN A 50 -4.59 6.17 -18.53
N ALA A 51 -4.45 4.90 -18.12
CA ALA A 51 -3.19 4.39 -17.61
C ALA A 51 -2.15 4.30 -18.74
N TYR A 52 -1.09 5.09 -18.58
CA TYR A 52 0.05 5.07 -19.48
C TYR A 52 0.98 3.89 -19.18
N GLY A 53 1.63 3.37 -20.23
CA GLY A 53 2.86 2.61 -20.05
C GLY A 53 3.98 3.51 -19.52
N LEU A 54 4.98 2.95 -18.84
CA LEU A 54 6.08 3.75 -18.28
C LEU A 54 6.86 4.50 -19.37
N GLU A 55 7.20 3.81 -20.46
CA GLU A 55 7.95 4.38 -21.58
C GLU A 55 7.15 5.49 -22.27
N GLU A 56 5.85 5.27 -22.43
CA GLU A 56 4.92 6.24 -23.01
C GLU A 56 4.82 7.49 -22.13
N PHE A 57 4.65 7.31 -20.82
CA PHE A 57 4.63 8.41 -19.86
C PHE A 57 5.93 9.23 -19.90
N VAL A 58 7.09 8.57 -19.93
CA VAL A 58 8.40 9.24 -20.02
C VAL A 58 8.55 10.00 -21.34
N PHE A 59 8.11 9.40 -22.45
CA PHE A 59 8.17 10.03 -23.76
C PHE A 59 7.30 11.29 -23.83
N GLU A 60 6.02 11.19 -23.48
CA GLU A 60 5.07 12.31 -23.49
C GLU A 60 5.49 13.44 -22.55
N THR A 61 6.01 13.08 -21.38
CA THR A 61 6.54 14.05 -20.42
C THR A 61 7.70 14.84 -21.02
N LYS A 62 8.63 14.17 -21.72
CA LYS A 62 9.74 14.85 -22.40
C LYS A 62 9.24 15.74 -23.54
N GLN A 63 8.34 15.25 -24.38
CA GLN A 63 7.75 16.04 -25.47
C GLN A 63 7.06 17.32 -24.95
N THR A 64 6.44 17.23 -23.78
CA THR A 64 5.76 18.37 -23.15
C THR A 64 6.72 19.37 -22.50
N LEU A 65 7.80 18.89 -21.88
CA LEU A 65 8.69 19.71 -21.06
C LEU A 65 9.87 20.32 -21.84
N VAL A 66 10.37 19.65 -22.88
CA VAL A 66 11.49 20.15 -23.71
C VAL A 66 11.17 21.51 -24.35
N PRO A 67 9.99 21.75 -24.95
CA PRO A 67 9.63 23.07 -25.48
C PRO A 67 9.56 24.16 -24.41
N LYS A 68 9.41 23.77 -23.13
CA LYS A 68 9.39 24.68 -21.98
C LYS A 68 10.80 24.91 -21.39
N GLY A 69 11.83 24.38 -22.03
CA GLY A 69 13.23 24.58 -21.65
C GLY A 69 13.77 23.61 -20.61
N PHE A 70 13.07 22.51 -20.31
CA PHE A 70 13.57 21.49 -19.38
C PHE A 70 14.32 20.39 -20.13
N TYR A 71 15.61 20.26 -19.84
CA TYR A 71 16.50 19.26 -20.45
C TYR A 71 17.13 18.39 -19.35
N PRO A 72 16.89 17.05 -19.36
CA PRO A 72 17.28 16.14 -18.27
C PRO A 72 18.75 16.17 -17.86
N HIS A 73 19.66 16.44 -18.80
CA HIS A 73 21.11 16.40 -18.55
C HIS A 73 21.76 17.78 -18.49
N VAL A 74 20.96 18.85 -18.45
CA VAL A 74 21.48 20.22 -18.53
C VAL A 74 21.03 21.04 -17.33
N ASN A 75 19.73 21.07 -17.05
CA ASN A 75 19.15 22.07 -16.15
C ASN A 75 17.93 21.59 -15.37
N THR A 76 17.71 20.28 -15.27
CA THR A 76 16.50 19.72 -14.66
C THR A 76 16.86 18.73 -13.56
N LEU A 77 16.33 18.96 -12.35
CA LEU A 77 16.30 17.97 -11.27
C LEU A 77 14.90 17.35 -11.22
N VAL A 78 14.82 16.03 -11.20
CA VAL A 78 13.55 15.30 -11.10
C VAL A 78 13.39 14.77 -9.67
N CYS A 79 12.26 15.10 -9.05
CA CYS A 79 11.88 14.59 -7.74
C CYS A 79 10.69 13.62 -7.89
N VAL A 80 10.75 12.46 -7.24
CA VAL A 80 9.69 11.45 -7.27
C VAL A 80 9.14 11.21 -5.86
N GLY A 81 7.82 11.08 -5.74
CA GLY A 81 7.13 10.73 -4.50
C GLY A 81 6.30 9.47 -4.71
N LEU A 82 6.85 8.33 -4.30
CA LEU A 82 6.25 7.00 -4.47
C LEU A 82 6.17 6.28 -3.11
N CYS A 83 5.44 5.17 -3.05
CA CYS A 83 5.50 4.27 -1.90
C CYS A 83 6.93 3.73 -1.70
N ARG A 84 7.27 3.29 -0.49
CA ARG A 84 8.60 2.71 -0.19
C ARG A 84 8.77 1.26 -0.68
N ASP A 85 7.74 0.71 -1.29
CA ASP A 85 7.69 -0.67 -1.76
C ASP A 85 8.66 -0.86 -2.93
N GLU A 86 9.34 -2.01 -3.01
CA GLU A 86 10.30 -2.32 -4.07
C GLU A 86 9.68 -2.41 -5.48
N ILE A 87 8.35 -2.51 -5.57
CA ILE A 87 7.63 -2.58 -6.85
C ILE A 87 7.50 -1.21 -7.53
N THR A 88 7.69 -0.10 -6.79
CA THR A 88 7.56 1.26 -7.34
C THR A 88 8.76 1.72 -8.15
#